data_AF-A0AAE6IZH9-F1
#
_entry.id   AF-A0AAE6IZH9-F1
#
_cell.length_a   1.000
_cell.length_b   1.000
_cell.length_c   1.000
_cell.angle_alpha   90.00
_cell.angle_beta   90.00
_cell.angle_gamma   90.00
#
_symmetry.space_group_name_H-M   'P 1'
#
loop_
_entity.id
_entity.type
_entity.pdbx_description
1 polymer ?
#
loop_
_entity_poly.entity_id
_entity_poly.type
_entity_poly.pdbx_seq_one_letter_code
_entity_poly.pdbx_strand_id
1 'polypeptide(L)'
;MQKIKYKSNHNIVYSCKYHIIWCPKYRRKVLVGEVEKRLKEIIIQVANELNVEIIEMETDKDHIHILADIDPGFGVMKFIKTAKGRSSRILRDEFAFLKSRLPTLWTNSCFISSVGGAPLEVIKQYIENQQISERPKQKQKWKNYVANIQI
;
A
#
# COMPACT_ATOMS: atom_id res chain seq x y z
N MET A 1 8.91 -21.67 0.76
CA MET A 1 8.93 -20.18 0.87
C MET A 1 8.22 -19.60 -0.33
N GLN A 2 7.29 -18.67 -0.15
CA GLN A 2 6.70 -17.94 -1.27
C GLN A 2 7.80 -17.10 -1.95
N LYS A 3 7.94 -17.20 -3.27
CA LYS A 3 8.86 -16.36 -4.04
C LYS A 3 8.41 -14.90 -3.94
N ILE A 4 9.33 -13.99 -3.65
CA ILE A 4 9.07 -12.56 -3.65
C ILE A 4 8.94 -12.11 -5.11
N LYS A 5 7.75 -11.64 -5.51
CA LYS A 5 7.53 -10.98 -6.80
C LYS A 5 7.93 -9.51 -6.66
N TYR A 6 8.86 -9.06 -7.50
CA TYR A 6 9.28 -7.66 -7.57
C TYR A 6 8.54 -6.93 -8.68
N LYS A 7 8.28 -5.65 -8.46
CA LYS A 7 7.81 -4.71 -9.48
C LYS A 7 8.99 -3.90 -9.99
N SER A 8 8.87 -3.38 -11.22
CA SER A 8 9.87 -2.49 -11.78
C SER A 8 9.24 -1.33 -12.54
N ASN A 9 9.83 -0.15 -12.40
CA ASN A 9 9.63 0.98 -13.30
C ASN A 9 10.96 1.28 -14.04
N HIS A 10 11.04 2.38 -14.80
CA HIS A 10 12.23 2.71 -15.61
C HIS A 10 13.56 2.69 -14.83
N ASN A 11 13.54 3.04 -13.54
CA ASN A 11 14.76 3.27 -12.74
C ASN A 11 14.82 2.44 -11.46
N ILE A 12 13.71 1.81 -11.05
CA ILE A 12 13.59 1.18 -9.72
C ILE A 12 12.99 -0.21 -9.87
N VAL A 13 13.63 -1.20 -9.25
CA VAL A 13 13.06 -2.52 -8.99
C VAL A 13 12.77 -2.60 -7.50
N TYR A 14 11.52 -2.89 -7.10
CA TYR A 14 11.08 -2.79 -5.71
C TYR A 14 10.05 -3.86 -5.33
N SER A 15 9.92 -4.08 -4.03
CA SER A 15 8.83 -4.81 -3.38
C SER A 15 8.60 -4.10 -2.06
N CYS A 16 7.69 -3.12 -2.03
CA CYS A 16 7.54 -2.18 -0.93
C CYS A 16 6.19 -2.38 -0.28
N LYS A 17 6.09 -3.45 0.52
CA LYS A 17 4.87 -3.82 1.22
C LYS A 17 4.80 -3.12 2.57
N TYR A 18 3.63 -2.57 2.88
CA TYR A 18 3.36 -1.86 4.12
C TYR A 18 2.11 -2.43 4.78
N HIS A 19 2.22 -2.69 6.08
CA HIS A 19 1.09 -2.88 6.97
C HIS A 19 0.66 -1.53 7.52
N ILE A 20 -0.55 -1.11 7.15
CA ILE A 20 -1.10 0.20 7.45
C ILE A 20 -2.33 0.01 8.32
N ILE A 21 -2.42 0.79 9.40
CA ILE A 21 -3.58 0.77 10.30
C ILE A 21 -3.99 2.20 10.63
N TRP A 22 -5.29 2.46 10.65
CA TRP A 22 -5.82 3.65 11.31
C TRP A 22 -7.18 3.38 11.94
N CYS A 23 -7.59 4.27 12.85
CA CYS A 23 -8.79 4.10 13.67
C CYS A 23 -9.78 5.25 13.45
N PRO A 24 -11.09 5.01 13.56
CA PRO A 24 -12.06 6.07 13.72
C PRO A 24 -11.74 6.96 14.92
N LYS A 25 -12.19 8.21 14.87
CA LYS A 25 -12.03 9.17 15.96
C LYS A 25 -12.61 8.57 17.25
N TYR A 26 -11.85 8.66 18.34
CA TYR A 26 -12.16 8.07 19.65
C TYR A 26 -12.34 6.54 19.63
N ARG A 27 -11.80 5.84 18.63
CA ARG A 27 -11.98 4.38 18.44
C ARG A 27 -13.45 3.95 18.51
N ARG A 28 -14.36 4.78 17.99
CA ARG A 28 -15.78 4.43 17.96
C ARG A 28 -15.97 3.20 17.06
N LYS A 29 -16.79 2.26 17.52
CA LYS A 29 -17.14 1.01 16.85
C LYS A 29 -18.15 1.23 15.71
N VAL A 30 -17.73 1.96 14.68
CA VAL A 30 -18.61 2.41 13.57
C VAL A 30 -18.34 1.70 12.26
N LEU A 31 -17.27 0.91 12.17
CA LEU A 31 -16.92 0.16 10.96
C LEU A 31 -17.63 -1.19 10.99
N VAL A 32 -18.94 -1.17 10.78
CA VAL A 32 -19.79 -2.36 10.79
C VAL A 32 -20.84 -2.28 9.68
N GLY A 33 -21.25 -3.43 9.15
CA GLY A 33 -22.35 -3.54 8.17
C GLY A 33 -22.07 -2.70 6.92
N GLU A 34 -23.04 -1.88 6.52
CA GLU A 34 -22.93 -1.07 5.29
C GLU A 34 -21.79 -0.05 5.33
N VAL A 35 -21.43 0.48 6.51
CA VAL A 35 -20.29 1.43 6.61
C VAL A 35 -18.97 0.73 6.31
N GLU A 36 -18.81 -0.51 6.79
CA GLU A 36 -17.63 -1.32 6.55
C GLU A 36 -17.49 -1.69 5.07
N LYS A 37 -18.58 -2.18 4.47
CA LYS A 37 -18.62 -2.56 3.06
C LYS A 37 -18.27 -1.36 2.18
N ARG A 38 -18.94 -0.22 2.41
CA ARG A 38 -18.70 1.01 1.65
C ARG A 38 -17.28 1.53 1.85
N LEU A 39 -16.73 1.45 3.06
CA LEU A 39 -15.34 1.80 3.33
C LEU A 39 -14.40 0.99 2.44
N LYS A 40 -14.52 -0.35 2.44
CA LYS A 40 -13.66 -1.22 1.63
C LYS A 40 -13.73 -0.86 0.14
N GLU A 41 -14.93 -0.60 -0.39
CA GLU A 41 -15.11 -0.15 -1.78
C GLU A 41 -14.37 1.17 -2.09
N ILE A 42 -14.51 2.18 -1.23
CA ILE A 42 -13.84 3.48 -1.43
C ILE A 42 -12.32 3.29 -1.40
N ILE A 43 -11.79 2.47 -0.50
CA ILE A 43 -10.36 2.22 -0.38
C ILE A 43 -9.82 1.51 -1.62
N ILE A 44 -10.55 0.52 -2.16
CA ILE A 44 -10.20 -0.15 -3.43
C ILE A 44 -10.20 0.85 -4.59
N GLN A 45 -11.22 1.72 -4.69
CA GLN A 45 -11.27 2.77 -5.71
C GLN A 45 -10.07 3.72 -5.63
N VAL A 46 -9.75 4.20 -4.42
CA VAL A 46 -8.58 5.05 -4.18
C VAL A 46 -7.29 4.34 -4.54
N ALA A 47 -7.15 3.06 -4.19
CA ALA A 47 -5.95 2.29 -4.49
C ALA A 47 -5.76 2.13 -6.00
N ASN A 48 -6.82 1.78 -6.73
CA ASN A 48 -6.80 1.66 -8.18
C ASN A 48 -6.43 2.97 -8.87
N GLU A 49 -7.02 4.11 -8.43
CA GLU A 49 -6.68 5.43 -8.98
C GLU A 49 -5.21 5.83 -8.74
N LEU A 50 -4.64 5.39 -7.62
CA LEU A 50 -3.27 5.73 -7.22
C LEU A 50 -2.24 4.66 -7.62
N ASN A 51 -2.65 3.64 -8.39
CA ASN A 51 -1.82 2.49 -8.75
C ASN A 51 -1.18 1.79 -7.52
N VAL A 52 -1.93 1.70 -6.43
CA VAL A 52 -1.56 0.96 -5.22
C VAL A 52 -2.17 -0.43 -5.28
N GLU A 53 -1.36 -1.46 -5.06
CA GLU A 53 -1.87 -2.83 -4.98
C GLU A 53 -2.24 -3.15 -3.52
N ILE A 54 -3.52 -3.38 -3.27
CA ILE A 54 -3.99 -3.94 -1.99
C ILE A 54 -3.86 -5.45 -2.06
N ILE A 55 -3.01 -6.01 -1.19
CA ILE A 55 -2.80 -7.46 -1.06
C ILE A 55 -3.88 -8.05 -0.16
N GLU A 56 -4.09 -7.42 1.00
CA GLU A 56 -5.13 -7.80 1.96
C GLU A 56 -5.71 -6.54 2.61
N MET A 57 -7.01 -6.58 2.95
CA MET A 57 -7.68 -5.49 3.64
C MET A 57 -8.80 -6.03 4.53
N GLU A 58 -8.63 -5.82 5.83
CA GLU A 58 -9.56 -6.28 6.84
C GLU A 58 -9.93 -5.16 7.79
N THR A 59 -11.14 -5.24 8.33
CA THR A 59 -11.70 -4.27 9.24
C THR A 59 -12.16 -4.97 10.51
N ASP A 60 -11.88 -4.33 11.63
CA ASP A 60 -12.61 -4.59 12.88
C ASP A 60 -13.46 -3.35 13.17
N LYS A 61 -14.35 -3.44 14.15
CA LYS A 61 -15.37 -2.42 14.45
C LYS A 61 -14.77 -1.03 14.64
N ASP A 62 -13.54 -0.93 15.14
CA ASP A 62 -12.85 0.31 15.51
C ASP A 62 -11.51 0.56 14.80
N HIS A 63 -11.14 -0.20 13.78
CA HIS A 63 -9.94 0.07 12.97
C HIS A 63 -9.95 -0.70 11.64
N ILE A 64 -9.13 -0.23 10.69
CA ILE A 64 -8.89 -0.90 9.42
C ILE A 64 -7.42 -1.29 9.32
N HIS A 65 -7.15 -2.51 8.86
CA HIS A 65 -5.85 -3.04 8.47
C HIS A 65 -5.76 -3.15 6.96
N ILE A 66 -4.65 -2.67 6.40
CA ILE A 66 -4.37 -2.79 4.97
C ILE A 66 -2.94 -3.28 4.81
N LEU A 67 -2.76 -4.35 4.05
CA LEU A 67 -1.48 -4.76 3.50
C LEU A 67 -1.44 -4.30 2.04
N ALA A 68 -0.56 -3.36 1.73
CA ALA A 68 -0.46 -2.79 0.38
C ALA A 68 0.98 -2.74 -0.11
N ASP A 69 1.19 -2.97 -1.41
CA ASP A 69 2.46 -2.74 -2.10
C ASP A 69 2.41 -1.41 -2.87
N ILE A 70 3.29 -0.49 -2.49
CA ILE A 70 3.23 0.92 -2.91
C ILE A 70 4.57 1.31 -3.54
N ASP A 71 4.51 1.99 -4.69
CA ASP A 71 5.71 2.55 -5.33
C ASP A 71 6.47 3.47 -4.35
N PRO A 72 7.77 3.22 -4.09
CA PRO A 72 8.56 4.02 -3.17
C PRO A 72 8.69 5.49 -3.61
N GLY A 73 8.62 5.79 -4.91
CA GLY A 73 8.61 7.15 -5.44
C GLY A 73 7.26 7.86 -5.27
N PHE A 74 6.16 7.10 -5.18
CA PHE A 74 4.85 7.66 -4.86
C PHE A 74 4.78 8.06 -3.38
N GLY A 75 5.14 7.12 -2.49
CA GLY A 75 5.20 7.30 -1.05
C GLY A 75 3.90 6.96 -0.31
N VAL A 76 4.01 6.13 0.72
CA VAL A 76 2.87 5.57 1.49
C VAL A 76 1.91 6.62 2.06
N MET A 77 2.41 7.78 2.47
CA MET A 77 1.58 8.83 3.08
C MET A 77 0.60 9.46 2.09
N LYS A 78 0.91 9.50 0.79
CA LYS A 78 -0.02 10.03 -0.22
C LYS A 78 -1.25 9.13 -0.34
N PHE A 79 -1.03 7.81 -0.35
CA PHE A 79 -2.14 6.84 -0.31
C PHE A 79 -2.98 7.02 0.95
N ILE A 80 -2.36 7.02 2.14
CA ILE A 80 -3.07 7.15 3.41
C ILE A 80 -3.89 8.45 3.48
N LYS A 81 -3.31 9.58 3.04
CA LYS A 81 -3.99 10.87 3.04
C LYS A 81 -5.23 10.87 2.15
N THR A 82 -5.11 10.37 0.92
CA THR A 82 -6.23 10.30 -0.02
C THR A 82 -7.29 9.32 0.46
N ALA A 83 -6.88 8.13 0.93
CA ALA A 83 -7.75 7.09 1.47
C ALA A 83 -8.57 7.61 2.66
N LYS A 84 -7.92 8.17 3.69
CA LYS A 84 -8.60 8.74 4.87
C LYS A 84 -9.47 9.94 4.52
N GLY A 85 -8.97 10.85 3.68
CA GLY A 85 -9.70 12.05 3.28
C GLY A 85 -10.98 11.73 2.51
N ARG A 86 -10.87 10.91 1.46
CA ARG A 86 -12.00 10.55 0.60
C ARG A 86 -13.04 9.71 1.35
N SER A 87 -12.60 8.67 2.06
CA SER A 87 -13.51 7.84 2.87
C SER A 87 -14.21 8.64 3.95
N SER A 88 -13.51 9.55 4.63
CA SER A 88 -14.15 10.42 5.63
C SER A 88 -15.25 11.28 5.02
N ARG A 89 -15.02 11.88 3.85
CA ARG A 89 -16.02 12.72 3.19
C ARG A 89 -17.23 11.90 2.78
N ILE A 90 -17.02 10.89 1.94
CA ILE A 90 -18.10 10.09 1.35
C ILE A 90 -18.93 9.41 2.43
N LEU A 91 -18.30 8.72 3.39
CA LEU A 91 -19.05 8.01 4.43
C LEU A 91 -19.84 8.96 5.34
N ARG A 92 -19.33 10.17 5.63
CA ARG A 92 -20.07 11.14 6.45
C ARG A 92 -21.22 11.81 5.70
N ASP A 93 -21.18 11.82 4.38
CA ASP A 93 -22.26 12.31 3.53
C ASP A 93 -23.35 11.22 3.35
N GLU A 94 -22.96 9.97 3.15
CA GLU A 94 -23.87 8.83 2.98
C GLU A 94 -24.51 8.38 4.31
N PHE A 95 -23.76 8.43 5.42
CA PHE A 95 -24.20 7.95 6.73
C PHE A 95 -24.26 9.11 7.75
N ALA A 96 -25.39 9.81 7.80
CA ALA A 96 -25.58 11.01 8.63
C ALA A 96 -25.21 10.82 10.12
N PHE A 97 -25.40 9.61 10.67
CA PHE A 97 -25.06 9.32 12.06
C PHE A 97 -23.55 9.46 12.35
N LEU A 98 -22.67 9.23 11.36
CA LEU A 98 -21.23 9.43 11.50
C LEU A 98 -20.89 10.91 11.67
N LYS A 99 -21.59 11.80 10.97
CA LYS A 99 -21.41 13.25 11.07
C LYS A 99 -21.94 13.81 12.39
N SER A 100 -23.08 13.30 12.87
CA SER A 100 -23.68 13.74 14.13
C SER A 100 -22.87 13.36 15.37
N ARG A 101 -22.19 12.21 15.36
CA ARG A 101 -21.50 11.65 16.54
C ARG A 101 -19.99 11.92 16.58
N LEU A 102 -19.39 12.31 15.46
CA LEU A 102 -17.95 12.47 15.35
C LEU A 102 -17.58 13.81 14.69
N PRO A 103 -16.61 14.57 15.24
CA PRO A 103 -16.13 15.80 14.60
C PRO A 103 -15.40 15.51 13.28
N THR A 104 -14.66 14.39 13.22
CA THR A 104 -14.01 13.83 12.02
C THR A 104 -14.17 12.32 12.04
N LEU A 105 -14.19 11.64 10.88
CA LEU A 105 -14.30 10.18 10.88
C LEU A 105 -13.05 9.52 11.46
N TRP A 106 -11.87 9.99 11.05
CA TRP A 106 -10.58 9.40 11.43
C TRP A 106 -9.82 10.26 12.45
N THR A 107 -8.88 9.64 13.16
CA THR A 107 -7.81 10.36 13.87
C THR A 107 -6.77 10.91 12.89
N ASN A 108 -5.91 11.82 13.34
CA ASN A 108 -4.78 12.29 12.53
C ASN A 108 -3.68 11.21 12.43
N SER A 109 -3.60 10.30 13.40
CA SER A 109 -2.62 9.22 13.45
C SER A 109 -2.91 8.07 12.48
N CYS A 110 -1.85 7.35 12.14
CA CYS A 110 -1.87 6.03 11.51
C CYS A 110 -0.62 5.26 11.96
N PHE A 111 -0.70 3.94 11.92
CA PHE A 111 0.44 3.05 12.08
C PHE A 111 0.89 2.57 10.70
N ILE A 112 2.21 2.46 10.50
CA ILE A 112 2.83 1.98 9.27
C ILE A 112 4.00 1.10 9.67
N SER A 113 4.04 -0.12 9.16
CA SER A 113 5.18 -1.02 9.30
C SER A 113 5.54 -1.62 7.94
N SER A 114 6.84 -1.64 7.60
CA SER A 114 7.32 -2.34 6.41
C SER A 114 7.22 -3.85 6.60
N VAL A 115 6.74 -4.57 5.59
CA VAL A 115 6.59 -6.03 5.60
C VAL A 115 7.43 -6.65 4.50
N GLY A 116 8.11 -7.74 4.81
CA GLY A 116 8.96 -8.48 3.88
C GLY A 116 10.44 -8.12 4.00
N GLY A 117 11.23 -9.06 4.52
CA GLY A 117 12.68 -9.04 4.35
C GLY A 117 13.03 -9.74 3.04
N ALA A 118 13.82 -9.09 2.19
CA ALA A 118 14.46 -9.80 1.09
C ALA A 118 15.46 -10.81 1.69
N PRO A 119 15.40 -12.11 1.31
CA PRO A 119 16.43 -13.05 1.66
C PRO A 119 17.80 -12.53 1.23
N LEU A 120 18.85 -12.84 2.00
CA LEU A 120 20.20 -12.37 1.73
C LEU A 120 20.65 -12.72 0.30
N GLU A 121 20.22 -13.89 -0.22
CA GLU A 121 20.52 -14.29 -1.60
C GLU A 121 19.97 -13.31 -2.63
N VAL A 122 18.79 -12.73 -2.39
CA VAL A 122 18.14 -11.79 -3.33
C VAL A 122 18.85 -10.44 -3.33
N ILE A 123 19.30 -9.98 -2.15
CA ILE A 123 20.12 -8.77 -2.04
C ILE A 123 21.45 -8.97 -2.79
N LYS A 124 22.08 -10.14 -2.62
CA LYS A 124 23.34 -10.47 -3.30
C LYS A 124 23.18 -10.53 -4.81
N GLN A 125 22.12 -11.18 -5.31
CA GLN A 125 21.80 -11.22 -6.74
C GLN A 125 21.52 -9.83 -7.31
N TYR A 126 20.82 -8.96 -6.57
CA TYR A 126 20.61 -7.58 -7.01
C TYR A 126 21.93 -6.83 -7.17
N ILE A 127 22.82 -6.91 -6.17
CA ILE A 127 24.15 -6.26 -6.19
C ILE A 127 25.01 -6.79 -7.34
N GLU A 128 25.07 -8.11 -7.54
CA GLU A 128 25.87 -8.74 -8.60
C GLU A 128 25.41 -8.36 -10.01
N ASN A 129 24.13 -8.01 -10.17
CA ASN A 129 23.53 -7.70 -11.46
C ASN A 129 23.41 -6.20 -11.76
N GLN A 130 23.67 -5.31 -10.80
CA GLN A 130 23.77 -3.88 -11.08
C GLN A 130 24.86 -3.60 -12.13
N GLN A 131 24.59 -2.67 -13.05
CA GLN A 131 25.55 -2.28 -14.08
C GLN A 131 26.74 -1.57 -13.43
N ILE A 132 27.91 -2.20 -13.49
CA ILE A 132 29.16 -1.62 -12.97
C ILE A 132 29.87 -0.78 -14.07
N SER A 133 29.43 -0.88 -15.32
CA SER A 133 29.95 -0.09 -16.46
C SER A 133 28.96 -0.02 -17.63
N GLU A 134 29.09 0.98 -18.50
CA GLU A 134 28.21 1.18 -19.67
C GLU A 134 28.43 0.20 -20.84
N ARG A 135 29.35 -0.76 -20.69
CA ARG A 135 29.71 -1.72 -21.74
C ARG A 135 28.47 -2.51 -22.22
N PRO A 136 28.32 -2.81 -23.52
CA PRO A 136 27.14 -3.48 -24.06
C PRO A 136 26.78 -4.80 -23.36
N LYS A 137 27.79 -5.59 -22.96
CA LYS A 137 27.59 -6.84 -22.20
C LYS A 137 26.92 -6.63 -20.83
N GLN A 138 27.24 -5.54 -20.13
CA GLN A 138 26.67 -5.21 -18.83
C GLN A 138 25.23 -4.71 -18.97
N LYS A 139 24.94 -3.91 -20.00
CA LYS A 139 23.57 -3.52 -20.36
C LYS A 139 22.69 -4.74 -20.68
N GLN A 140 23.22 -5.73 -21.40
CA GLN A 140 22.49 -6.96 -21.70
C GLN A 140 22.28 -7.82 -20.45
N LYS A 141 23.29 -7.93 -19.57
CA LYS A 141 23.18 -8.66 -18.29
C LYS A 141 22.05 -8.10 -17.42
N TRP A 142 21.96 -6.77 -17.30
CA TRP A 142 20.89 -6.10 -16.56
C TRP A 142 19.52 -6.34 -17.19
N LYS A 143 19.38 -6.17 -18.52
CA LYS A 143 18.12 -6.45 -19.23
C LYS A 143 17.64 -7.89 -19.01
N ASN A 144 18.55 -8.85 -19.08
CA ASN A 144 18.23 -10.27 -18.86
C ASN A 144 17.85 -10.54 -17.39
N TYR A 145 18.50 -9.90 -16.42
CA TYR A 145 18.14 -10.02 -15.01
C TYR A 145 16.72 -9.51 -14.74
N VAL A 146 16.38 -8.32 -15.25
CA VAL A 146 15.04 -7.74 -15.14
C VAL A 146 13.99 -8.65 -15.80
N ALA A 147 14.31 -9.27 -16.95
CA ALA A 147 13.40 -10.19 -17.64
C ALA A 147 13.23 -11.55 -16.94
N ASN A 148 14.23 -12.02 -16.20
CA ASN A 148 14.23 -13.34 -15.53
C ASN A 148 13.60 -13.32 -14.12
N ILE A 149 13.54 -12.16 -13.47
CA ILE A 149 12.64 -11.96 -12.34
C ILE A 149 11.24 -11.95 -12.95
N GLN A 150 10.42 -12.96 -12.67
CA GLN A 150 9.08 -13.11 -13.27
C GLN A 150 8.22 -11.84 -13.07
N ILE A 151 8.25 -10.94 -14.06
CA ILE A 151 7.35 -9.80 -14.25
C ILE A 151 6.00 -10.36 -14.68
#